data_AF-A0A0S8IR85-F1
#
_entry.id   AF-A0A0S8IR85-F1
#
_cell.length_a   1.000
_cell.length_b   1.000
_cell.length_c   1.000
_cell.angle_alpha   90.00
_cell.angle_beta   90.00
_cell.angle_gamma   90.00
#
_symmetry.space_group_name_H-M   'P 1'
#
loop_
_entity.id
_entity.type
_entity.pdbx_description
1 polymer ?
#
loop_
_entity_poly.entity_id
_entity_poly.type
_entity_poly.pdbx_seq_one_letter_code
_entity_poly.pdbx_strand_id
1 'polypeptide(L)' 'MDYQEKIEKVLKQIQKSADDLEVLISGTNDYDLQRILKKVDAQLMDAQHNLVLAKKISGKRKRH' A
#
# COMPACT_ATOMS: atom_id res chain seq x y z
N MET A 1 -0.58 -2.94 21.38
CA MET A 1 -0.47 -2.36 20.03
C MET A 1 -1.87 -1.99 19.57
N ASP A 2 -2.10 -0.69 19.50
CA ASP A 2 -3.39 -0.12 19.09
C ASP A 2 -3.72 -0.46 17.63
N TYR A 3 -4.99 -0.48 17.26
CA TYR A 3 -5.40 -0.72 15.86
C TYR A 3 -4.83 0.35 14.93
N GLN A 4 -4.69 1.61 15.36
CA GLN A 4 -4.03 2.64 14.56
C GLN A 4 -2.55 2.33 14.33
N GLU A 5 -1.80 1.92 15.36
CA GLU A 5 -0.39 1.54 15.21
C GLU A 5 -0.22 0.37 14.26
N LYS A 6 -1.12 -0.63 14.33
CA LYS A 6 -1.14 -1.76 13.38
C LYS A 6 -1.39 -1.29 11.96
N ILE A 7 -2.39 -0.43 11.74
CA ILE A 7 -2.70 0.12 10.40
C ILE A 7 -1.53 0.96 9.87
N GLU A 8 -0.89 1.78 10.71
CA GLU A 8 0.30 2.54 10.33
C GLU A 8 1.47 1.65 9.93
N LYS A 9 1.71 0.56 10.67
CA LYS A 9 2.73 -0.42 10.32
C LYS A 9 2.48 -1.03 8.94
N VAL A 10 1.23 -1.42 8.66
CA VAL A 10 0.86 -1.97 7.34
C VAL A 10 0.99 -0.93 6.23
N LEU A 11 0.58 0.32 6.46
CA LEU A 11 0.77 1.42 5.50
C LEU A 11 2.25 1.63 5.14
N LYS A 12 3.16 1.58 6.12
CA LYS A 12 4.60 1.66 5.87
C LYS A 12 5.12 0.49 5.05
N GLN A 13 4.61 -0.72 5.31
CA GLN A 13 5.00 -1.91 4.54
C GLN A 13 4.52 -1.82 3.09
N ILE A 14 3.28 -1.37 2.86
CA ILE A 14 2.74 -1.16 1.52
C ILE A 14 3.55 -0.12 0.76
N GLN A 15 3.90 1.02 1.39
CA GLN A 15 4.72 2.03 0.75
C GLN A 15 6.07 1.45 0.31
N LYS A 16 6.75 0.72 1.20
CA LYS A 16 8.01 0.06 0.84
C LYS A 16 7.84 -0.90 -0.34
N SER A 17 6.77 -1.71 -0.33
CA SER A 17 6.49 -2.64 -1.43
C SER A 17 6.19 -1.93 -2.76
N ALA A 18 5.55 -0.76 -2.72
CA ALA A 18 5.34 0.07 -3.90
C ALA A 18 6.68 0.61 -4.45
N ASP A 19 7.54 1.14 -3.58
CA ASP A 19 8.87 1.62 -3.97
C ASP A 19 9.72 0.47 -4.58
N ASP A 20 9.69 -0.72 -3.97
CA ASP A 20 10.38 -1.91 -4.49
C ASP A 20 9.81 -2.33 -5.88
N LEU A 21 8.50 -2.20 -6.08
CA LEU A 21 7.85 -2.50 -7.37
C LEU A 21 8.22 -1.50 -8.46
N GLU A 22 8.34 -0.21 -8.17
CA GLU A 22 8.81 0.78 -9.14
C GLU A 22 10.21 0.45 -9.66
N VAL A 23 11.10 0.00 -8.78
CA VAL A 23 12.45 -0.45 -9.17
C VAL A 23 12.37 -1.66 -10.10
N LEU A 24 11.49 -2.64 -9.82
CA LEU A 24 11.29 -3.80 -10.69
C LEU A 24 10.68 -3.44 -12.05
N ILE A 25 9.69 -2.54 -12.06
CA ILE A 25 9.01 -2.06 -13.28
C ILE A 25 9.96 -1.30 -14.19
N SER A 26 10.85 -0.49 -13.61
CA SER A 26 11.87 0.26 -14.36
C SER A 26 13.07 -0.59 -14.78
N GLY A 27 13.37 -1.66 -14.04
CA GLY A 27 14.49 -2.58 -14.33
C GLY A 27 14.18 -3.69 -15.35
N THR A 28 12.92 -3.90 -15.72
CA THR A 28 12.53 -4.93 -16.71
C THR A 28 12.22 -4.34 -18.08
N ASN A 29 12.69 -5.03 -19.14
CA ASN A 29 12.32 -4.76 -20.53
C ASN A 29 11.27 -5.73 -21.08
N ASP A 30 10.88 -6.73 -20.28
CA ASP A 30 9.81 -7.66 -20.64
C ASP A 30 8.44 -6.98 -20.46
N TYR A 31 7.72 -6.81 -21.57
CA TYR A 31 6.45 -6.10 -21.60
C TYR A 31 5.37 -6.78 -20.74
N ASP A 32 5.29 -8.11 -20.78
CA ASP A 32 4.26 -8.86 -20.05
C ASP A 32 4.54 -8.81 -18.56
N LEU A 33 5.81 -8.95 -18.15
CA LEU A 33 6.22 -8.75 -16.77
C LEU A 33 5.91 -7.33 -16.30
N GLN A 34 6.26 -6.31 -17.08
CA GLN A 34 5.97 -4.92 -16.73
C GLN A 34 4.47 -4.67 -16.55
N ARG A 35 3.64 -5.26 -17.42
CA ARG A 35 2.18 -5.17 -17.35
C ARG A 35 1.63 -5.86 -16.10
N ILE A 36 2.17 -7.01 -15.70
CA ILE A 36 1.78 -7.69 -14.46
C ILE A 36 2.17 -6.85 -13.24
N LEU A 37 3.41 -6.36 -13.19
CA LEU A 37 3.91 -5.55 -12.07
C LEU A 37 3.09 -4.25 -11.90
N LYS A 38 2.74 -3.57 -13.00
CA LYS A 38 1.86 -2.38 -12.96
C LYS A 38 0.46 -2.69 -12.42
N LYS A 39 -0.08 -3.89 -12.64
CA LYS A 39 -1.36 -4.30 -12.04
C LYS A 39 -1.23 -4.50 -10.53
N VAL A 40 -0.12 -5.09 -10.08
CA VAL A 40 0.16 -5.26 -8.65
C VAL A 40 0.33 -3.90 -7.97
N ASP A 41 1.04 -2.97 -8.60
CA ASP A 41 1.20 -1.59 -8.11
C ASP A 41 -0.16 -0.88 -7.93
N ALA A 42 -1.05 -0.98 -8.92
CA ALA A 42 -2.41 -0.43 -8.80
C ALA A 42 -3.20 -1.05 -7.63
N GLN A 43 -3.08 -2.38 -7.42
CA GLN A 43 -3.72 -3.05 -6.27
C GLN A 43 -3.15 -2.58 -4.93
N LEU A 44 -1.86 -2.26 -4.86
CA LEU A 44 -1.25 -1.71 -3.65
C LEU A 44 -1.72 -0.27 -3.38
N MET A 45 -1.88 0.57 -4.41
CA MET A 45 -2.48 1.90 -4.24
C MET A 45 -3.91 1.80 -3.67
N ASP A 46 -4.74 0.89 -4.20
CA ASP A 46 -6.09 0.66 -3.68
C ASP A 46 -6.07 0.18 -2.22
N ALA A 47 -5.16 -0.74 -1.88
CA ALA A 47 -4.98 -1.20 -0.51
C ALA A 47 -4.53 -0.07 0.44
N GLN A 48 -3.59 0.77 0.00
CA GLN A 48 -3.12 1.94 0.75
C GLN A 48 -4.28 2.91 1.01
N HIS A 49 -5.08 3.22 -0.01
CA HIS A 49 -6.26 4.07 0.11
C HIS A 49 -7.24 3.53 1.17
N ASN A 50 -7.58 2.24 1.07
CA ASN A 50 -8.51 1.59 2.00
C ASN A 50 -7.98 1.60 3.45
N LEU A 51 -6.68 1.41 3.65
CA LEU A 51 -6.06 1.47 4.97
C LEU A 51 -6.03 2.90 5.54
N VAL A 52 -5.83 3.92 4.70
CA VAL A 52 -5.96 5.32 5.13
C VAL A 52 -7.39 5.60 5.62
N LEU A 53 -8.42 5.09 4.93
CA LEU A 53 -9.80 5.20 5.38
C LEU A 53 -10.03 4.47 6.71
N ALA A 54 -9.54 3.23 6.84
CA ALA A 54 -9.62 2.45 8.08
C ALA A 54 -8.94 3.16 9.26
N LYS A 55 -7.78 3.81 9.03
CA LYS A 55 -7.08 4.64 10.04
C LYS A 55 -7.94 5.82 10.49
N LYS A 56 -8.60 6.51 9.56
CA LYS A 56 -9.50 7.63 9.88
C LYS A 56 -10.70 7.17 10.73
N ILE A 57 -11.33 6.05 10.37
CA ILE A 57 -12.48 5.50 11.10
C ILE A 57 -12.07 5.06 12.51
N SER A 58 -10.97 4.33 12.64
CA SER A 58 -10.45 3.88 13.95
C SER A 58 -10.05 5.04 14.87
N GLY A 59 -9.50 6.12 14.32
CA GLY A 59 -9.18 7.34 15.08
C GLY A 59 -10.41 8.15 15.53
N LYS A 60 -11.49 8.15 14.76
CA LYS A 60 -12.76 8.83 15.14
C LYS A 60 -13.46 8.14 16.31
N ARG A 61 -13.38 6.81 16.41
CA ARG A 61 -14.02 6.04 17.51
C ARG A 61 -13.40 6.27 18.89
N LYS A 62 -12.18 6.84 18.98
CA LYS A 62 -11.51 7.13 20.25
C LYS A 62 -11.85 8.49 20.86
N ARG A 63 -12.62 9.34 20.16
CA ARG A 63 -12.95 10.71 20.61
C ARG A 63 -14.33 10.81 21.30
N HIS A 64 -14.93 9.69 21.67
CA HIS A 64 -16.18 9.62 22.43
C HIS A 64 -15.96 8.94 23.77
#